data_AF-A0A7S0Q3J8-F1
#
_entry.id   AF-A0A7S0Q3J8-F1
#
_cell.length_a   1.000
_cell.length_b   1.000
_cell.length_c   1.000
_cell.angle_alpha   90.00
_cell.angle_beta   90.00
_cell.angle_gamma   90.00
#
_symmetry.space_group_name_H-M   'P 1'
#
loop_
_entity.id
_entity.type
_entity.pdbx_description
1 polymer ?
#
loop_
_entity_poly.entity_id
_entity_poly.type
_entity_poly.pdbx_seq_one_letter_code
_entity_poly.pdbx_strand_id
1 'polypeptide(L)'
;DAGEEVAAEVRNFQKCLIRMFDGRGAKLVFLEQFFMTKASRRSMSVECVPLPTRDADAAPSYFRQEIINSEAEWAQHKKLYDTGGTVRGTVPSGFSYFDASFGLASGFAHVIEDEAQWPVDFG
;
A
#
# COMPACT_ATOMS: atom_id res chain seq x y z
N ASP A 1 4.24 10.47 8.20
CA ASP A 1 4.23 11.74 8.99
C ASP A 1 2.86 12.38 9.20
N ALA A 2 1.77 11.87 8.63
CA ALA A 2 0.43 12.41 8.91
C ALA A 2 0.04 12.28 10.40
N GLY A 3 -0.59 13.34 10.92
CA GLY A 3 -1.20 13.35 12.25
C GLY A 3 -2.30 12.30 12.38
N GLU A 4 -2.64 11.93 13.61
CA GLU A 4 -3.63 10.90 13.90
C GLU A 4 -5.03 11.24 13.35
N GLU A 5 -5.43 12.50 13.43
CA GLU A 5 -6.69 13.00 12.90
C GLU A 5 -6.79 12.80 11.37
N VAL A 6 -5.76 13.23 10.63
CA VAL A 6 -5.70 13.05 9.16
C VAL A 6 -5.74 11.57 8.78
N ALA A 7 -5.00 10.72 9.50
CA ALA A 7 -5.02 9.28 9.26
C ALA A 7 -6.41 8.67 9.51
N ALA A 8 -7.13 9.14 10.54
CA ALA A 8 -8.49 8.71 10.83
C ALA A 8 -9.49 9.18 9.75
N GLU A 9 -9.33 10.39 9.22
CA GLU A 9 -10.14 10.89 8.10
C GLU A 9 -9.94 10.04 6.85
N VAL A 10 -8.69 9.81 6.43
CA VAL A 10 -8.36 8.93 5.29
C VAL A 10 -8.99 7.56 5.47
N ARG A 11 -8.90 6.99 6.68
CA ARG A 11 -9.51 5.69 6.98
C ARG A 11 -11.03 5.70 6.89
N ASN A 12 -11.67 6.79 7.26
CA ASN A 12 -13.12 6.95 7.10
C ASN A 12 -13.52 7.09 5.62
N PHE A 13 -12.73 7.77 4.80
CA PHE A 13 -12.91 7.80 3.35
C PHE A 13 -12.79 6.39 2.74
N GLN A 14 -11.77 5.61 3.12
CA GLN A 14 -11.62 4.21 2.68
C GLN A 14 -12.86 3.37 3.00
N LYS A 15 -13.41 3.47 4.23
CA LYS A 15 -14.65 2.76 4.62
C LYS A 15 -15.83 3.12 3.72
N CYS A 16 -16.02 4.40 3.42
CA CYS A 16 -17.08 4.88 2.54
C CYS A 16 -16.93 4.33 1.12
N LEU A 17 -15.72 4.34 0.58
CA LEU A 17 -15.42 3.79 -0.75
C LEU A 17 -15.66 2.28 -0.80
N ILE A 18 -15.22 1.53 0.21
CA ILE A 18 -15.47 0.07 0.28
C ILE A 18 -16.96 -0.20 0.22
N ARG A 19 -17.77 0.50 1.03
CA ARG A 19 -19.22 0.32 1.03
C ARG A 19 -19.85 0.68 -0.32
N MET A 20 -19.34 1.71 -0.99
CA MET A 20 -19.82 2.12 -2.31
C MET A 20 -19.57 1.06 -3.39
N PHE A 21 -18.39 0.43 -3.38
CA PHE A 21 -18.02 -0.58 -4.39
C PHE A 21 -18.55 -1.98 -4.07
N ASP A 22 -18.73 -2.30 -2.79
CA ASP A 22 -19.38 -3.55 -2.35
C ASP A 22 -20.80 -3.66 -2.93
N GLY A 23 -21.58 -2.57 -2.88
CA GLY A 23 -22.89 -2.48 -3.52
C GLY A 23 -22.87 -2.61 -5.05
N ARG A 24 -21.68 -2.60 -5.67
CA ARG A 24 -21.46 -2.79 -7.12
C ARG A 24 -20.81 -4.14 -7.44
N GLY A 25 -20.65 -5.04 -6.47
CA GLY A 25 -20.03 -6.35 -6.66
C GLY A 25 -18.51 -6.29 -6.87
N ALA A 26 -17.86 -5.24 -6.35
CA ALA A 26 -16.42 -5.04 -6.43
C ALA A 26 -15.81 -4.84 -5.03
N LYS A 27 -14.55 -5.23 -4.87
CA LYS A 27 -13.74 -4.93 -3.68
C LYS A 27 -12.64 -3.95 -4.06
N LEU A 28 -12.12 -3.23 -3.06
CA LEU A 28 -11.06 -2.25 -3.26
C LEU A 28 -9.72 -2.79 -2.77
N VAL A 29 -8.70 -2.56 -3.59
CA VAL A 29 -7.30 -2.56 -3.18
C VAL A 29 -6.86 -1.10 -3.07
N PHE A 30 -6.24 -0.74 -1.95
CA PHE A 30 -5.65 0.58 -1.76
C PHE A 30 -4.15 0.47 -1.93
N LEU A 31 -3.57 1.33 -2.76
CA LEU A 31 -2.14 1.39 -3.01
C LEU A 31 -1.60 2.72 -2.51
N GLU A 32 -0.67 2.66 -1.58
CA GLU A 32 -0.05 3.83 -1.00
C GLU A 32 1.46 3.82 -1.28
N GLN A 33 1.96 4.92 -1.82
CA GLN A 33 3.38 5.11 -2.06
C GLN A 33 3.85 6.41 -1.40
N PHE A 34 4.98 6.30 -0.70
CA PHE A 34 5.66 7.44 -0.12
C PHE A 34 7.16 7.38 -0.45
N PHE A 35 7.68 8.50 -0.95
CA PHE A 35 9.08 8.67 -1.30
C PHE A 35 9.67 9.81 -0.48
N MET A 36 10.77 9.55 0.20
CA MET A 36 11.46 10.48 1.09
C MET A 36 12.33 11.47 0.30
N THR A 37 12.87 11.08 -0.87
CA THR A 37 13.76 11.98 -1.60
C THR A 37 13.02 13.17 -2.21
N LYS A 38 13.60 14.37 -2.05
CA LYS A 38 13.06 15.63 -2.61
C LYS A 38 12.95 15.63 -4.13
N ALA A 39 13.72 14.77 -4.81
CA ALA A 39 13.65 14.60 -6.26
C ALA A 39 12.30 14.02 -6.70
N SER A 40 11.67 13.19 -5.87
CA SER A 40 10.39 12.54 -6.16
C SER A 40 9.23 13.53 -6.23
N ARG A 41 9.27 14.69 -5.54
CA ARG A 41 8.21 15.73 -5.51
C ARG A 41 6.77 15.23 -5.21
N ARG A 42 6.56 13.95 -4.96
CA ARG A 42 5.23 13.36 -4.74
C ARG A 42 4.84 13.56 -3.28
N SER A 43 3.75 14.30 -3.08
CA SER A 43 2.95 14.14 -1.87
C SER A 43 2.49 12.69 -1.78
N MET A 44 2.33 12.16 -0.57
CA MET A 44 1.70 10.86 -0.33
C MET A 44 0.37 10.79 -1.09
N SER A 45 0.20 9.74 -1.90
CA SER A 45 -1.06 9.43 -2.59
C SER A 45 -1.53 8.03 -2.25
N VAL A 46 -2.83 7.89 -2.06
CA VAL A 46 -3.50 6.59 -1.89
C VAL A 46 -4.40 6.38 -3.10
N GLU A 47 -4.02 5.45 -3.96
CA GLU A 47 -4.82 5.03 -5.10
C GLU A 47 -5.86 4.00 -4.66
N CYS A 48 -7.04 4.05 -5.28
CA CYS A 48 -8.16 3.18 -4.96
C CYS A 48 -8.52 2.37 -6.20
N VAL A 49 -8.18 1.09 -6.22
CA VAL A 49 -8.34 0.21 -7.39
C VAL A 49 -9.53 -0.73 -7.16
N PRO A 50 -10.67 -0.53 -7.85
CA PRO A 50 -11.80 -1.44 -7.77
C PRO A 50 -11.56 -2.67 -8.63
N LEU A 51 -11.70 -3.84 -8.02
CA LEU A 51 -11.56 -5.14 -8.68
C LEU A 51 -12.84 -5.95 -8.52
N PRO A 52 -13.20 -6.78 -9.53
CA PRO A 52 -14.21 -7.82 -9.32
C PRO A 52 -13.84 -8.67 -8.11
N THR A 53 -14.83 -9.05 -7.30
CA THR A 53 -14.60 -9.79 -6.03
C THR A 53 -13.65 -10.98 -6.19
N ARG A 54 -13.81 -11.76 -7.26
CA ARG A 54 -12.95 -12.91 -7.56
C ARG A 54 -11.47 -12.52 -7.69
N ASP A 55 -11.18 -11.43 -8.39
CA ASP A 55 -9.82 -11.00 -8.67
C ASP A 55 -9.22 -10.33 -7.41
N ALA A 56 -10.04 -9.61 -6.65
CA ALA A 56 -9.65 -9.05 -5.35
C ALA A 56 -9.27 -10.13 -4.32
N ASP A 57 -9.96 -11.27 -4.32
CA ASP A 57 -9.66 -12.38 -3.42
C ASP A 57 -8.30 -13.04 -3.73
N ALA A 58 -7.82 -12.93 -4.97
CA ALA A 58 -6.50 -13.39 -5.38
C ALA A 58 -5.41 -12.31 -5.22
N ALA A 59 -5.77 -11.03 -5.14
CA ALA A 59 -4.81 -9.93 -5.06
C ALA A 59 -3.73 -10.11 -3.96
N PRO A 60 -4.02 -10.60 -2.74
CA PRO A 60 -3.00 -10.79 -1.72
C PRO A 60 -1.86 -11.73 -2.13
N SER A 61 -2.12 -12.82 -2.85
CA SER A 61 -1.06 -13.73 -3.27
C SER A 61 -0.20 -13.12 -4.39
N TYR A 62 -0.83 -12.39 -5.32
CA TYR A 62 -0.11 -11.65 -6.36
C TYR A 62 0.82 -10.60 -5.78
N PHE A 63 0.31 -9.68 -4.96
CA PHE A 63 1.15 -8.63 -4.35
C PHE A 63 2.25 -9.20 -3.48
N ARG A 64 1.99 -10.27 -2.71
CA ARG A 64 3.04 -10.94 -1.94
C ARG A 64 4.18 -11.42 -2.83
N GLN A 65 3.86 -12.04 -3.98
CA GLN A 65 4.87 -12.55 -4.90
C GLN A 65 5.63 -11.41 -5.58
N GLU A 66 4.92 -10.41 -6.09
CA GLU A 66 5.53 -9.28 -6.79
C GLU A 66 6.44 -8.45 -5.87
N ILE A 67 6.03 -8.20 -4.62
CA ILE A 67 6.87 -7.49 -3.63
C ILE A 67 8.14 -8.30 -3.32
N ILE A 68 8.04 -9.62 -3.17
CA ILE A 68 9.21 -10.47 -2.91
C ILE A 68 10.18 -10.48 -4.11
N ASN A 69 9.62 -10.41 -5.33
CA ASN A 69 10.37 -10.44 -6.59
C ASN A 69 10.97 -9.09 -6.99
N SER A 70 10.36 -7.97 -6.57
CA SER A 70 10.81 -6.63 -6.94
C SER A 70 12.09 -6.18 -6.25
N GLU A 71 12.44 -6.83 -5.14
CA GLU A 71 13.60 -6.45 -4.34
C GLU A 71 14.85 -7.27 -4.68
N ALA A 72 16.02 -6.62 -4.66
CA ALA A 72 17.32 -7.26 -4.80
C ALA A 72 17.51 -8.44 -3.82
N GLU A 73 18.33 -9.42 -4.21
CA GLU A 73 18.63 -10.60 -3.36
C GLU A 73 19.37 -10.24 -2.06
N TRP A 74 19.89 -9.01 -1.95
CA TRP A 74 20.76 -8.54 -0.87
C TRP A 74 20.23 -7.27 -0.18
N ALA A 75 18.92 -7.19 0.02
CA ALA A 75 18.33 -6.09 0.77
C ALA A 75 18.62 -6.17 2.28
N GLN A 76 18.67 -5.01 2.92
CA GLN A 76 18.93 -4.91 4.36
C GLN A 76 17.66 -5.10 5.20
N HIS A 77 16.51 -4.67 4.67
CA HIS A 77 15.22 -4.80 5.32
C HIS A 77 14.50 -6.09 4.93
N LYS A 78 13.46 -6.43 5.69
CA LYS A 78 12.62 -7.57 5.33
C LYS A 78 11.83 -7.20 4.08
N LYS A 79 11.88 -8.09 3.08
CA LYS A 79 11.14 -7.94 1.82
C LYS A 79 9.67 -7.56 1.98
N LEU A 80 9.00 -8.12 2.99
CA LEU A 80 7.56 -7.98 3.15
C LEU A 80 7.15 -7.95 4.62
N TYR A 81 6.39 -6.91 4.97
CA TYR A 81 5.74 -6.74 6.26
C TYR A 81 4.24 -6.96 6.11
N ASP A 82 3.63 -7.67 7.05
CA ASP A 82 2.17 -7.73 7.15
C ASP A 82 1.69 -6.50 7.92
N THR A 83 0.78 -5.72 7.34
CA THR A 83 0.31 -4.46 7.92
C THR A 83 -1.03 -4.58 8.60
N GLY A 84 -1.75 -5.69 8.42
CA GLY A 84 -3.14 -5.79 8.86
C GLY A 84 -4.05 -4.68 8.27
N GLY A 85 -3.66 -4.09 7.13
CA GLY A 85 -4.40 -3.03 6.44
C GLY A 85 -4.07 -1.60 6.91
N THR A 86 -2.92 -1.40 7.58
CA THR A 86 -2.36 -0.06 7.85
C THR A 86 -0.83 -0.09 7.95
N VAL A 87 -0.16 0.68 7.09
CA VAL A 87 1.30 0.84 7.15
C VAL A 87 1.78 1.55 8.42
N ARG A 88 0.91 2.37 9.03
CA ARG A 88 1.22 3.14 10.25
C ARG A 88 1.55 2.20 11.41
N GLY A 89 2.74 2.36 11.99
CA GLY A 89 3.24 1.51 13.07
C GLY A 89 3.94 0.24 12.57
N THR A 90 3.84 -0.08 11.27
CA THR A 90 4.57 -1.19 10.63
C THR A 90 5.88 -0.71 10.04
N VAL A 91 5.84 0.36 9.23
CA VAL A 91 7.03 1.01 8.68
C VAL A 91 7.36 2.27 9.51
N PRO A 92 8.59 2.42 10.03
CA PRO A 92 8.98 3.63 10.76
C PRO A 92 8.97 4.89 9.88
N SER A 93 8.77 6.04 10.50
CA SER A 93 8.96 7.34 9.83
C SER A 93 10.39 7.49 9.31
N GLY A 94 10.55 8.13 8.17
CA GLY A 94 11.86 8.40 7.55
C GLY A 94 12.30 7.38 6.50
N PHE A 95 11.47 6.37 6.22
CA PHE A 95 11.68 5.43 5.13
C PHE A 95 10.66 5.65 4.01
N SER A 96 11.12 5.46 2.77
CA SER A 96 10.23 5.31 1.61
C SER A 96 9.57 3.96 1.65
N TYR A 97 8.31 3.88 1.23
CA TYR A 97 7.56 2.64 1.30
C TYR A 97 6.47 2.54 0.24
N PHE A 98 6.10 1.28 0.00
CA PHE A 98 4.89 0.88 -0.69
C PHE A 98 4.00 0.10 0.28
N ASP A 99 2.70 0.38 0.29
CA ASP A 99 1.67 -0.43 0.98
C ASP A 99 0.56 -0.80 0.00
N ALA A 100 0.18 -2.07 0.02
CA ALA A 100 -1.01 -2.57 -0.64
C ALA A 100 -1.97 -3.11 0.43
N SER A 101 -3.11 -2.45 0.61
CA SER A 101 -4.14 -2.81 1.58
C SER A 101 -5.36 -3.43 0.89
N PHE A 102 -5.78 -4.61 1.35
CA PHE A 102 -6.94 -5.37 0.84
C PHE A 102 -8.13 -5.16 1.78
N GLY A 103 -8.98 -4.19 1.46
CA GLY A 103 -10.00 -3.71 2.38
C GLY A 103 -9.39 -2.99 3.58
N LEU A 104 -9.81 -3.34 4.81
CA LEU A 104 -9.36 -2.67 6.04
C LEU A 104 -8.52 -3.57 6.96
N ALA A 105 -8.52 -4.89 6.79
CA ALA A 105 -7.99 -5.81 7.79
C ALA A 105 -6.76 -6.58 7.31
N SER A 106 -6.33 -6.38 6.06
CA SER A 106 -5.20 -7.08 5.47
C SER A 106 -4.42 -6.12 4.59
N GLY A 107 -3.11 -6.28 4.58
CA GLY A 107 -2.23 -5.52 3.70
C GLY A 107 -0.78 -5.96 3.82
N PHE A 108 0.02 -5.53 2.86
CA PHE A 108 1.46 -5.74 2.86
C PHE A 108 2.17 -4.42 2.65
N ALA A 109 3.29 -4.24 3.35
CA ALA A 109 4.19 -3.13 3.12
C ALA A 109 5.60 -3.60 2.78
N HIS A 110 6.29 -2.75 2.04
CA HIS A 110 7.66 -2.91 1.61
C HIS A 110 8.41 -1.60 1.83
N VAL A 111 9.61 -1.69 2.41
CA VAL A 111 10.51 -0.54 2.55
C VAL A 111 11.29 -0.39 1.24
N ILE A 112 11.17 0.76 0.60
CA ILE A 112 11.85 1.06 -0.66
C ILE A 112 13.27 1.56 -0.33
N GLU A 113 14.28 0.72 -0.56
CA GLU A 113 15.69 1.06 -0.29
C GLU A 113 16.32 1.92 -1.41
N ASP A 114 16.01 1.62 -2.67
CA ASP A 114 16.48 2.37 -3.85
C ASP A 114 15.30 2.96 -4.64
N GLU A 115 14.97 4.22 -4.33
CA GLU A 115 13.89 4.95 -5.00
C GLU A 115 14.13 5.14 -6.51
N ALA A 116 15.37 5.09 -6.99
CA ALA A 116 15.67 5.30 -8.41
C ALA A 116 15.36 4.05 -9.25
N GLN A 117 15.38 2.86 -8.63
CA GLN A 117 15.05 1.59 -9.27
C GLN A 117 13.61 1.16 -9.04
N TRP A 118 12.92 1.77 -8.07
CA TRP A 118 11.54 1.43 -7.77
C TRP A 118 10.59 1.92 -8.87
N PRO A 119 9.78 1.03 -9.48
CA PRO A 119 8.81 1.45 -10.48
C PRO A 119 7.74 2.33 -9.86
N VAL A 120 7.60 3.55 -10.40
CA VAL A 120 6.66 4.56 -9.92
C VAL A 120 5.18 4.19 -10.10
N ASP A 121 4.93 3.14 -10.88
CA ASP A 121 3.66 2.52 -11.23
C ASP A 121 3.53 1.10 -10.66
N PHE A 122 4.30 0.76 -9.61
CA PHE A 122 4.15 -0.53 -8.93
C PHE A 122 2.75 -0.67 -8.32
N GLY A 123 1.97 -1.62 -8.84
CA GLY A 123 0.71 -2.11 -8.29
C GLY A 123 -0.44 -2.19 -9.29
#